data_AF-A0A956ILQ0-F1
#
_entry.id   AF-A0A956ILQ0-F1
#
_cell.length_a   1.000
_cell.length_b   1.000
_cell.length_c   1.000
_cell.angle_alpha   90.00
_cell.angle_beta   90.00
_cell.angle_gamma   90.00
#
_symmetry.space_group_name_H-M   'P 1'
#
loop_
_entity.id
_entity.type
_entity.pdbx_description
1 polymer ?
#
loop_
_entity_poly.entity_id
_entity_poly.type
_entity_poly.pdbx_seq_one_letter_code
_entity_poly.pdbx_strand_id
1 'polypeptide(L)'
;MAERKRMRMAELAKVSGVSRETIHYYLREGLLPRPVKGGKTVAYYDESHLERLTLIRRLREEKYLPLAVIRRIVEAGPEGPTDRDVDTLSDVLSIDPTFRRSLAELATPDSESERIALELGLLGESVTQVSKNDPTEQRVLASVAQALSLEGDARQLTLDDMRACAQELSKLVDLEAGLFFDLVIRRGDMPSSIAALRSGRAAVARFITAYRDLMLRRVVDDVLAAINQGTRELEQLDYLELSEGEMIRLGAPVQRKEFQQRALAGDAAAANDLVWHLFVLGTADDLCALPPKVKELLRPRARFLVAAARAEHDPITERDALAAQLDKSGSFSLGQVLVAQVRLASFAREKRSDQGFLELAVPVLHDLACATPEQDADPLASACAFHRRGLIRLALPRVLGRHGRALEDLERALGVVLAAPGRISAASRARLEGNIRLSLGRLLLEMHKNAQAAEHLERARAIDPSGPVGVTARKEQRRIARR
;
A
#
# COMPACT_ATOMS: atom_id res chain seq x y z
N MET A 1 56.11 4.78 -2.42
CA MET A 1 54.77 4.81 -1.82
C MET A 1 54.54 6.22 -1.31
N ALA A 2 53.81 7.06 -2.04
CA ALA A 2 53.54 8.44 -1.62
C ALA A 2 52.68 8.44 -0.34
N GLU A 3 53.07 9.25 0.64
CA GLU A 3 52.38 9.38 1.91
C GLU A 3 51.01 10.05 1.68
N ARG A 4 49.95 9.25 1.49
CA ARG A 4 48.59 9.78 1.26
C ARG A 4 48.17 10.62 2.46
N LYS A 5 47.92 11.90 2.25
CA LYS A 5 47.52 12.84 3.30
C LYS A 5 46.25 12.35 3.99
N ARG A 6 46.31 12.12 5.30
CA ARG A 6 45.18 11.68 6.13
C ARG A 6 44.46 12.90 6.73
N MET A 7 43.23 13.12 6.32
CA MET A 7 42.36 14.19 6.77
C MET A 7 41.36 13.68 7.82
N ARG A 8 41.00 14.52 8.78
CA ARG A 8 39.83 14.27 9.66
C ARG A 8 38.56 14.79 8.99
N MET A 9 37.37 14.32 9.40
CA MET A 9 36.09 14.73 8.80
C MET A 9 35.91 16.25 8.69
N ALA A 10 36.33 17.00 9.71
CA ALA A 10 36.29 18.45 9.72
C ALA A 10 37.16 19.09 8.62
N GLU A 11 38.34 18.52 8.37
CA GLU A 11 39.27 18.98 7.35
C GLU A 11 38.79 18.56 5.96
N LEU A 12 38.31 17.33 5.80
CA LEU A 12 37.75 16.85 4.54
C LEU A 12 36.56 17.71 4.09
N ALA A 13 35.61 18.00 4.99
CA ALA A 13 34.46 18.86 4.69
C ALA A 13 34.88 20.28 4.29
N LYS A 14 35.91 20.83 4.95
CA LYS A 14 36.44 22.16 4.65
C LYS A 14 37.11 22.21 3.27
N VAL A 15 37.86 21.17 2.92
CA VAL A 15 38.62 21.13 1.66
C VAL A 15 37.75 20.73 0.47
N SER A 16 36.76 19.85 0.66
CA SER A 16 35.83 19.43 -0.39
C SER A 16 34.70 20.44 -0.64
N GLY A 17 34.40 21.29 0.35
CA GLY A 17 33.24 22.17 0.32
C GLY A 17 31.91 21.43 0.52
N VAL A 18 31.94 20.16 0.92
CA VAL A 18 30.75 19.32 1.16
C VAL A 18 30.49 19.21 2.66
N SER A 19 29.23 19.39 3.10
CA SER A 19 28.87 19.32 4.53
C SER A 19 29.13 17.94 5.14
N ARG A 20 29.35 17.90 6.46
CA ARG A 20 29.64 16.63 7.17
C ARG A 20 28.48 15.65 7.05
N GLU A 21 27.26 16.16 7.12
CA GLU A 21 26.01 15.41 6.96
C GLU A 21 25.95 14.75 5.58
N THR A 22 26.29 15.48 4.52
CA THR A 22 26.32 14.97 3.15
C THR A 22 27.43 13.94 2.94
N ILE A 23 28.61 14.14 3.54
CA ILE A 23 29.69 13.14 3.50
C ILE A 23 29.26 11.84 4.21
N HIS A 24 28.60 11.95 5.37
CA HIS A 24 28.05 10.79 6.08
C HIS A 24 26.93 10.10 5.30
N TYR A 25 26.10 10.87 4.61
CA TYR A 25 25.10 10.33 3.69
C TYR A 25 25.75 9.56 2.55
N TYR A 26 26.77 10.11 1.86
CA TYR A 26 27.48 9.41 0.79
C TYR A 26 28.22 8.14 1.26
N LEU A 27 28.72 8.12 2.50
CA LEU A 27 29.28 6.91 3.11
C LEU A 27 28.23 5.84 3.38
N ARG A 28 27.02 6.21 3.82
CA ARG A 28 25.90 5.27 4.02
C ARG A 28 25.39 4.71 2.70
N GLU A 29 25.32 5.56 1.69
CA GLU A 29 24.90 5.24 0.34
C GLU A 29 25.97 4.51 -0.49
N GLY A 30 27.15 4.22 0.08
CA GLY A 30 28.23 3.47 -0.58
C GLY A 30 28.97 4.24 -1.68
N LEU A 31 28.71 5.54 -1.84
CA LEU A 31 29.34 6.41 -2.84
C LEU A 31 30.81 6.71 -2.52
N LEU A 32 31.18 6.65 -1.24
CA LEU A 32 32.55 6.84 -0.76
C LEU A 32 33.12 5.54 -0.18
N PRO A 33 34.42 5.27 -0.39
CA PRO A 33 35.09 4.17 0.27
C PRO A 33 35.02 4.32 1.81
N ARG A 34 35.06 3.20 2.52
CA ARG A 34 35.04 3.23 3.99
C ARG A 34 36.33 3.88 4.52
N PRO A 35 36.22 4.82 5.47
CA PRO A 35 37.40 5.50 6.00
C PRO A 35 38.24 4.56 6.88
N VAL A 36 39.52 4.89 7.00
CA VAL A 36 40.46 4.15 7.83
C VAL A 36 40.20 4.47 9.30
N LYS A 37 39.83 3.48 10.10
CA LYS A 37 39.58 3.66 11.54
C LYS A 37 40.91 3.86 12.28
N GLY A 38 41.03 4.97 12.98
CA GLY A 38 42.20 5.32 13.81
C GLY A 38 42.00 5.06 15.31
N GLY A 39 40.80 4.65 15.74
CA GLY A 39 40.44 4.40 17.13
C GLY A 39 38.92 4.24 17.31
N LYS A 40 38.42 4.28 18.55
CA LYS A 40 36.99 4.04 18.87
C LYS A 40 36.05 5.16 18.35
N THR A 41 36.57 6.39 18.18
CA THR A 41 35.82 7.58 17.74
C THR A 41 36.51 8.37 16.61
N VAL A 42 37.62 7.85 16.06
CA VAL A 42 38.45 8.58 15.08
C VAL A 42 38.50 7.82 13.75
N ALA A 43 38.19 8.52 12.65
CA ALA A 43 38.27 8.03 11.28
C ALA A 43 39.12 8.98 10.44
N TYR A 44 39.97 8.42 9.59
CA TYR A 44 40.85 9.13 8.67
C TYR A 44 40.42 8.91 7.23
N TYR A 45 40.42 10.00 6.47
CA TYR A 45 40.05 10.07 5.06
C TYR A 45 41.30 10.43 4.26
N ASP A 46 41.56 9.74 3.15
CA ASP A 46 42.71 10.04 2.29
C ASP A 46 42.28 10.86 1.05
N GLU A 47 43.25 11.23 0.20
CA GLU A 47 43.00 11.98 -1.04
C GLU A 47 41.98 11.33 -1.96
N SER A 48 41.85 10.00 -1.97
CA SER A 48 40.83 9.32 -2.78
C SER A 48 39.40 9.69 -2.37
N HIS A 49 39.19 10.06 -1.09
CA HIS A 49 37.90 10.56 -0.63
C HIS A 49 37.66 11.99 -1.12
N LEU A 50 38.71 12.82 -1.19
CA LEU A 50 38.61 14.19 -1.69
C LEU A 50 38.34 14.20 -3.20
N GLU A 51 39.09 13.42 -3.98
CA GLU A 51 38.89 13.27 -5.43
C GLU A 51 37.47 12.80 -5.75
N ARG A 52 36.97 11.81 -5.01
CA ARG A 52 35.62 11.25 -5.20
C ARG A 52 34.53 12.23 -4.76
N LEU A 53 34.75 12.99 -3.69
CA LEU A 53 33.85 14.06 -3.27
C LEU A 53 33.79 15.19 -4.30
N THR A 54 34.93 15.61 -4.84
CA THR A 54 34.99 16.64 -5.90
C THR A 54 34.29 16.15 -7.17
N LEU A 55 34.48 14.89 -7.57
CA LEU A 55 33.78 14.29 -8.71
C LEU A 55 32.26 14.20 -8.49
N ILE A 56 31.82 13.67 -7.35
CA ILE A 56 30.39 13.59 -7.01
C ILE A 56 29.76 14.98 -7.03
N ARG A 57 30.45 15.96 -6.44
CA ARG A 57 30.00 17.35 -6.38
C ARG A 57 29.87 17.93 -7.79
N ARG A 58 30.88 17.77 -8.64
CA ARG A 58 30.88 18.21 -10.03
C ARG A 58 29.74 17.59 -10.84
N LEU A 59 29.54 16.26 -10.76
CA LEU A 59 28.47 15.56 -11.47
C LEU A 59 27.06 15.96 -10.99
N ARG A 60 26.92 16.32 -9.71
CA ARG A 60 25.66 16.75 -9.12
C ARG A 60 25.36 18.23 -9.40
N GLU A 61 26.34 19.11 -9.21
CA GLU A 61 26.17 20.56 -9.24
C GLU A 61 26.31 21.14 -10.65
N GLU A 62 27.21 20.59 -11.48
CA GLU A 62 27.46 21.12 -12.84
C GLU A 62 26.70 20.34 -13.92
N LYS A 63 26.35 19.07 -13.66
CA LYS A 63 25.73 18.16 -14.64
C LYS A 63 24.36 17.63 -14.21
N TYR A 64 23.85 18.06 -13.06
CA TYR A 64 22.50 17.76 -12.54
C TYR A 64 22.13 16.26 -12.53
N LEU A 65 23.11 15.36 -12.40
CA LEU A 65 22.85 13.93 -12.46
C LEU A 65 22.23 13.40 -11.15
N PRO A 66 21.21 12.52 -11.20
CA PRO A 66 20.68 11.86 -10.02
C PRO A 66 21.76 11.03 -9.30
N LEU A 67 21.67 10.96 -7.98
CA LEU A 67 22.71 10.32 -7.16
C LEU A 67 22.88 8.82 -7.46
N ALA A 68 21.80 8.15 -7.86
CA ALA A 68 21.84 6.75 -8.32
C ALA A 68 22.70 6.58 -9.59
N VAL A 69 22.67 7.55 -10.49
CA VAL A 69 23.49 7.57 -11.71
C VAL A 69 24.95 7.86 -11.36
N ILE A 70 25.18 8.85 -10.50
CA ILE A 70 26.51 9.20 -9.99
C ILE A 70 27.17 7.97 -9.36
N ARG A 71 26.42 7.19 -8.57
CA ARG A 71 26.92 5.94 -7.97
C ARG A 71 27.48 4.97 -9.01
N ARG A 72 26.74 4.72 -10.08
CA ARG A 72 27.15 3.78 -11.14
C ARG A 72 28.37 4.26 -11.92
N ILE A 73 28.45 5.56 -12.20
CA ILE A 73 29.63 6.18 -12.84
C ILE A 73 30.86 5.99 -11.93
N VAL A 74 30.67 6.23 -10.64
CA VAL A 74 31.72 6.19 -9.63
C VAL A 74 32.15 4.74 -9.29
N GLU A 75 31.29 3.75 -9.52
CA GLU A 75 31.57 2.30 -9.43
C GLU A 75 32.30 1.74 -10.65
N ALA A 76 32.13 2.32 -11.84
CA ALA A 76 32.76 1.86 -13.09
C ALA A 76 34.29 2.09 -13.15
N GLY A 77 34.86 2.94 -12.29
CA GLY A 77 36.31 3.13 -12.18
C GLY A 77 36.93 3.91 -13.36
N PRO A 78 38.27 3.81 -13.58
CA PRO A 78 38.99 4.57 -14.62
C PRO A 78 38.66 4.15 -16.07
N GLU A 79 37.92 3.05 -16.28
CA GLU A 79 37.32 2.67 -17.57
C GLU A 79 35.87 3.16 -17.72
N GLY A 80 35.40 3.98 -16.79
CA GLY A 80 34.08 4.61 -16.81
C GLY A 80 33.91 5.70 -17.87
N PRO A 81 32.69 6.25 -18.04
CA PRO A 81 32.38 7.24 -19.06
C PRO A 81 33.25 8.49 -18.94
N THR A 82 33.80 8.97 -20.06
CA THR A 82 34.61 10.20 -20.10
C THR A 82 33.74 11.43 -19.84
N ASP A 83 34.35 12.57 -19.49
CA ASP A 83 33.64 13.84 -19.31
C ASP A 83 32.77 14.22 -20.52
N ARG A 84 33.20 13.84 -21.74
CA ARG A 84 32.42 14.02 -22.97
C ARG A 84 31.19 13.11 -23.04
N ASP A 85 31.30 11.89 -22.54
CA ASP A 85 30.19 10.92 -22.49
C ASP A 85 29.16 11.34 -21.45
N VAL A 86 29.60 11.86 -20.30
CA VAL A 86 28.74 12.40 -19.24
C VAL A 86 27.94 13.61 -19.73
N ASP A 87 28.60 14.56 -20.41
CA ASP A 87 27.93 15.72 -21.01
C ASP A 87 26.90 15.31 -22.05
N THR A 88 27.26 14.31 -22.86
CA THR A 88 26.38 13.79 -23.90
C THR A 88 25.18 13.01 -23.33
N LEU A 89 25.36 12.31 -22.21
CA LEU A 89 24.29 11.61 -21.49
C LEU A 89 23.34 12.60 -20.80
N SER A 90 23.84 13.70 -20.25
CA SER A 90 23.02 14.79 -19.70
C SER A 90 22.12 15.41 -20.77
N ASP A 91 22.65 15.70 -21.96
CA ASP A 91 21.87 16.20 -23.09
C ASP A 91 20.78 15.21 -23.56
N VAL A 92 21.05 13.92 -23.43
CA VAL A 92 20.12 12.81 -23.74
C VAL A 92 19.04 12.62 -22.65
N LEU A 93 19.15 13.29 -21.50
CA LEU A 93 18.16 13.26 -20.41
C LEU A 93 17.23 14.49 -20.29
N SER A 94 17.43 15.60 -21.03
CA SER A 94 16.46 16.74 -21.15
C SER A 94 15.34 16.64 -22.23
N ILE A 95 14.07 16.38 -21.88
CA ILE A 95 13.00 15.89 -22.81
C ILE A 95 12.53 16.91 -23.88
N ASP A 96 12.43 16.41 -25.14
CA ASP A 96 11.76 16.83 -26.40
C ASP A 96 11.31 18.30 -26.64
N PRO A 97 11.72 18.94 -27.77
CA PRO A 97 11.34 20.31 -28.15
C PRO A 97 9.89 20.50 -28.64
N THR A 98 9.13 19.46 -28.98
CA THR A 98 7.73 19.60 -29.45
C THR A 98 6.77 20.08 -28.36
N PHE A 99 7.11 19.86 -27.09
CA PHE A 99 6.35 20.35 -25.93
C PHE A 99 6.55 21.87 -25.68
N ARG A 100 7.57 22.50 -26.30
CA ARG A 100 7.85 23.94 -26.16
C ARG A 100 6.71 24.84 -26.64
N ARG A 101 5.82 24.37 -27.52
CA ARG A 101 4.73 25.19 -28.05
C ARG A 101 3.57 25.40 -27.07
N SER A 102 3.38 24.51 -26.09
CA SER A 102 2.33 24.64 -25.06
C SER A 102 2.68 25.63 -23.94
N LEU A 103 3.92 26.11 -23.90
CA LEU A 103 4.45 27.02 -22.85
C LEU A 103 3.87 28.44 -22.93
N ALA A 104 3.39 28.86 -24.10
CA ALA A 104 2.91 30.23 -24.31
C ALA A 104 1.54 30.52 -23.64
N GLU A 105 0.86 29.49 -23.14
CA GLU A 105 -0.50 29.57 -22.58
C GLU A 105 -0.55 29.40 -21.05
N LEU A 106 0.57 29.05 -20.41
CA LEU A 106 0.62 28.88 -18.95
C LEU A 106 0.97 30.22 -18.27
N ALA A 107 0.37 30.46 -17.09
CA ALA A 107 0.58 31.69 -16.32
C ALA A 107 2.07 32.00 -16.13
N THR A 108 2.44 33.27 -16.26
CA THR A 108 3.84 33.70 -16.09
C THR A 108 4.26 33.43 -14.64
N PRO A 109 5.31 32.62 -14.41
CA PRO A 109 5.73 32.28 -13.06
C PRO A 109 6.24 33.53 -12.33
N ASP A 110 5.75 33.73 -11.11
CA ASP A 110 6.12 34.82 -10.22
C ASP A 110 7.00 34.34 -9.07
N SER A 111 7.53 35.29 -8.28
CA SER A 111 8.41 35.00 -7.15
C SER A 111 7.73 34.19 -6.05
N GLU A 112 6.39 34.24 -5.97
CA GLU A 112 5.62 33.40 -5.04
C GLU A 112 5.59 31.93 -5.49
N SER A 113 5.38 31.68 -6.78
CA SER A 113 5.42 30.33 -7.37
C SER A 113 6.77 29.65 -7.16
N GLU A 114 7.87 30.40 -7.30
CA GLU A 114 9.23 29.89 -7.05
C GLU A 114 9.44 29.47 -5.59
N ARG A 115 9.01 30.30 -4.65
CA ARG A 115 9.09 29.98 -3.21
C ARG A 115 8.30 28.72 -2.87
N ILE A 116 7.05 28.65 -3.33
CA ILE A 116 6.17 27.50 -3.04
C ILE A 116 6.70 26.22 -3.69
N ALA A 117 7.20 26.29 -4.93
CA ALA A 117 7.79 25.12 -5.60
C ALA A 117 9.00 24.56 -4.84
N LEU A 118 9.83 25.43 -4.24
CA LEU A 118 10.96 25.03 -3.39
C LEU A 118 10.49 24.43 -2.06
N GLU A 119 9.52 25.04 -1.38
CA GLU A 119 8.95 24.54 -0.12
C GLU A 119 8.33 23.15 -0.27
N LEU A 120 7.66 22.91 -1.41
CA LEU A 120 7.06 21.61 -1.74
C LEU A 120 8.10 20.58 -2.23
N GLY A 121 9.36 20.99 -2.47
CA GLY A 121 10.42 20.13 -2.97
C GLY A 121 10.25 19.72 -4.44
N LEU A 122 9.55 20.54 -5.24
CA LEU A 122 9.33 20.31 -6.67
C LEU A 122 10.55 20.70 -7.52
N LEU A 123 11.47 21.49 -6.94
CA LEU A 123 12.72 21.95 -7.53
C LEU A 123 13.91 21.48 -6.68
N GLY A 124 15.08 21.33 -7.30
CA GLY A 124 16.31 20.92 -6.60
C GLY A 124 16.82 21.96 -5.59
N GLU A 125 17.48 21.51 -4.52
CA GLU A 125 17.95 22.34 -3.38
C GLU A 125 18.95 23.46 -3.72
N SER A 126 19.35 23.64 -4.99
CA SER A 126 20.41 24.59 -5.37
C SER A 126 20.06 25.34 -6.66
N VAL A 127 19.11 26.26 -6.58
CA VAL A 127 18.84 27.26 -7.62
C VAL A 127 19.99 28.28 -7.65
N THR A 128 21.13 27.89 -8.22
CA THR A 128 22.10 28.89 -8.68
C THR A 128 21.55 29.57 -9.94
N GLN A 129 21.94 30.83 -10.18
CA GLN A 129 21.40 31.72 -11.21
C GLN A 129 21.34 31.15 -12.66
N VAL A 130 22.00 30.02 -12.93
CA VAL A 130 21.98 29.30 -14.22
C VAL A 130 20.68 28.49 -14.45
N SER A 131 19.91 28.19 -13.39
CA SER A 131 18.67 27.40 -13.44
C SER A 131 17.44 28.17 -13.97
N LYS A 132 17.44 29.51 -13.90
CA LYS A 132 16.24 30.35 -14.21
C LYS A 132 15.68 30.20 -15.64
N ASN A 133 16.47 29.61 -16.55
CA ASN A 133 16.09 29.41 -17.95
C ASN A 133 15.90 27.94 -18.34
N ASP A 134 15.88 26.98 -17.42
CA ASP A 134 15.50 25.61 -17.78
C ASP A 134 14.01 25.58 -18.18
N PRO A 135 13.66 25.25 -19.43
CA PRO A 135 12.27 25.13 -19.86
C PRO A 135 11.47 24.10 -19.06
N THR A 136 12.13 23.15 -18.38
CA THR A 136 11.46 22.15 -17.54
C THR A 136 11.10 22.72 -16.17
N GLU A 137 12.00 23.44 -15.51
CA GLU A 137 11.69 24.15 -14.26
C GLU A 137 10.60 25.21 -14.48
N GLN A 138 10.64 25.94 -15.60
CA GLN A 138 9.61 26.91 -15.94
C GLN A 138 8.21 26.28 -16.08
N ARG A 139 8.11 25.03 -16.55
CA ARG A 139 6.83 24.30 -16.58
C ARG A 139 6.32 23.99 -15.20
N VAL A 140 7.19 23.52 -14.30
CA VAL A 140 6.83 23.24 -12.91
C VAL A 140 6.34 24.52 -12.24
N LEU A 141 7.07 25.62 -12.40
CA LEU A 141 6.69 26.93 -11.87
C LEU A 141 5.33 27.41 -12.42
N ALA A 142 5.09 27.25 -13.72
CA ALA A 142 3.82 27.66 -14.32
C ALA A 142 2.64 26.80 -13.86
N SER A 143 2.84 25.49 -13.59
CA SER A 143 1.84 24.64 -12.96
C SER A 143 1.53 25.06 -11.51
N VAL A 144 2.57 25.43 -10.74
CA VAL A 144 2.39 25.97 -9.38
C VAL A 144 1.63 27.29 -9.42
N ALA A 145 1.97 28.20 -10.34
CA ALA A 145 1.25 29.46 -10.52
C ALA A 145 -0.25 29.23 -10.81
N GLN A 146 -0.58 28.23 -11.65
CA GLN A 146 -1.96 27.84 -11.90
C GLN A 146 -2.65 27.30 -10.64
N ALA A 147 -1.98 26.45 -9.85
CA ALA A 147 -2.55 25.94 -8.60
C ALA A 147 -2.82 27.07 -7.59
N LEU A 148 -1.93 28.05 -7.50
CA LEU A 148 -2.10 29.23 -6.64
C LEU A 148 -3.27 30.13 -7.06
N SER A 149 -3.67 30.11 -8.34
CA SER A 149 -4.84 30.85 -8.82
C SER A 149 -6.19 30.25 -8.36
N LEU A 150 -6.21 29.00 -7.88
CA LEU A 150 -7.41 28.37 -7.33
C LEU A 150 -7.79 28.96 -5.97
N GLU A 151 -9.04 28.76 -5.51
CA GLU A 151 -9.54 29.27 -4.22
C GLU A 151 -9.77 28.15 -3.18
N GLY A 152 -9.63 28.50 -1.90
CA GLY A 152 -10.01 27.65 -0.77
C GLY A 152 -9.36 26.26 -0.77
N ASP A 153 -10.17 25.24 -0.49
CA ASP A 153 -9.73 23.84 -0.40
C ASP A 153 -9.16 23.31 -1.72
N ALA A 154 -9.62 23.82 -2.86
CA ALA A 154 -9.13 23.38 -4.17
C ALA A 154 -7.66 23.76 -4.39
N ARG A 155 -7.24 24.95 -3.92
CA ARG A 155 -5.82 25.36 -3.95
C ARG A 155 -4.98 24.41 -3.11
N GLN A 156 -5.38 24.21 -1.86
CA GLN A 156 -4.60 23.40 -0.91
C GLN A 156 -4.48 21.95 -1.38
N LEU A 157 -5.60 21.34 -1.78
CA LEU A 157 -5.62 19.99 -2.32
C LEU A 157 -4.71 19.83 -3.54
N THR A 158 -4.76 20.79 -4.48
CA THR A 158 -3.94 20.74 -5.70
C THR A 158 -2.44 20.82 -5.37
N LEU A 159 -2.03 21.69 -4.45
CA LEU A 159 -0.64 21.81 -4.03
C LEU A 159 -0.14 20.56 -3.30
N ASP A 160 -0.99 19.98 -2.43
CA ASP A 160 -0.67 18.74 -1.73
C ASP A 160 -0.56 17.56 -2.69
N ASP A 161 -1.45 17.46 -3.68
CA ASP A 161 -1.40 16.45 -4.75
C ASP A 161 -0.13 16.61 -5.59
N MET A 162 0.24 17.84 -5.97
CA MET A 162 1.49 18.11 -6.69
C MET A 162 2.71 17.62 -5.92
N ARG A 163 2.77 17.91 -4.61
CA ARG A 163 3.85 17.46 -3.73
C ARG A 163 3.91 15.93 -3.66
N ALA A 164 2.77 15.28 -3.41
CA ALA A 164 2.70 13.83 -3.33
C ALA A 164 3.09 13.15 -4.65
N CYS A 165 2.61 13.68 -5.78
CA CYS A 165 2.98 13.19 -7.11
C CYS A 165 4.47 13.32 -7.37
N ALA A 166 5.08 14.47 -7.04
CA ALA A 166 6.51 14.71 -7.25
C ALA A 166 7.37 13.70 -6.49
N GLN A 167 7.04 13.43 -5.22
CA GLN A 167 7.78 12.46 -4.39
C GLN A 167 7.80 11.05 -4.99
N GLU A 168 6.67 10.57 -5.50
CA GLU A 168 6.59 9.23 -6.11
C GLU A 168 7.18 9.21 -7.53
N LEU A 169 6.99 10.28 -8.31
CA LEU A 169 7.60 10.39 -9.65
C LEU A 169 9.13 10.42 -9.58
N SER A 170 9.73 11.07 -8.57
CA SER A 170 11.19 11.05 -8.40
C SER A 170 11.72 9.61 -8.24
N LYS A 171 11.04 8.76 -7.47
CA LYS A 171 11.42 7.34 -7.31
C LYS A 171 11.33 6.58 -8.63
N LEU A 172 10.28 6.85 -9.42
CA LEU A 172 10.11 6.23 -10.74
C LEU A 172 11.23 6.65 -11.70
N VAL A 173 11.58 7.94 -11.71
CA VAL A 173 12.66 8.49 -12.53
C VAL A 173 14.02 7.88 -12.15
N ASP A 174 14.30 7.68 -10.86
CA ASP A 174 15.53 6.99 -10.43
C ASP A 174 15.60 5.55 -10.99
N LEU A 175 14.46 4.86 -11.00
CA LEU A 175 14.32 3.51 -11.55
C LEU A 175 14.49 3.48 -13.07
N GLU A 176 13.88 4.44 -13.77
CA GLU A 176 14.01 4.64 -15.21
C GLU A 176 15.46 4.92 -15.59
N ALA A 177 16.11 5.86 -14.92
CA ALA A 177 17.53 6.17 -15.12
C ALA A 177 18.38 4.92 -14.90
N GLY A 178 18.13 4.16 -13.83
CA GLY A 178 18.80 2.88 -13.59
C GLY A 178 18.66 1.90 -14.76
N LEU A 179 17.43 1.61 -15.19
CA LEU A 179 17.21 0.68 -16.32
C LEU A 179 17.91 1.17 -17.60
N PHE A 180 17.83 2.47 -17.85
CA PHE A 180 18.42 3.10 -19.03
C PHE A 180 19.94 3.01 -19.05
N PHE A 181 20.61 3.40 -17.96
CA PHE A 181 22.07 3.36 -17.86
C PHE A 181 22.61 1.92 -17.86
N ASP A 182 21.89 0.96 -17.25
CA ASP A 182 22.29 -0.46 -17.32
C ASP A 182 22.29 -0.98 -18.76
N LEU A 183 21.28 -0.61 -19.56
CA LEU A 183 21.19 -1.01 -20.96
C LEU A 183 22.32 -0.44 -21.81
N VAL A 184 22.70 0.81 -21.55
CA VAL A 184 23.81 1.49 -22.24
C VAL A 184 25.15 0.85 -21.87
N ILE A 185 25.41 0.67 -20.57
CA ILE A 185 26.68 0.12 -20.07
C ILE A 185 26.88 -1.34 -20.53
N ARG A 186 25.82 -2.17 -20.51
CA ARG A 186 25.90 -3.58 -20.94
C ARG A 186 26.22 -3.77 -22.43
N ARG A 187 25.97 -2.77 -23.28
CA ARG A 187 26.25 -2.87 -24.72
C ARG A 187 27.73 -2.69 -25.08
N GLY A 188 28.55 -2.13 -24.19
CA GLY A 188 30.00 -1.95 -24.38
C GLY A 188 30.41 -0.89 -25.42
N ASP A 189 29.54 -0.57 -26.39
CA ASP A 189 29.74 0.51 -27.38
C ASP A 189 28.95 1.76 -26.97
N MET A 190 29.60 2.64 -26.19
CA MET A 190 29.03 3.88 -25.68
C MET A 190 28.64 4.87 -26.81
N PRO A 191 29.50 5.18 -27.79
CA PRO A 191 29.16 6.13 -28.86
C PRO A 191 27.94 5.71 -29.69
N SER A 192 27.85 4.44 -30.10
CA SER A 192 26.70 3.96 -30.88
C SER A 192 25.44 3.89 -30.05
N SER A 193 25.54 3.51 -28.78
CA SER A 193 24.42 3.50 -27.85
C SER A 193 23.87 4.91 -27.64
N ILE A 194 24.74 5.88 -27.41
CA ILE A 194 24.40 7.31 -27.27
C ILE A 194 23.71 7.84 -28.55
N ALA A 195 24.22 7.51 -29.74
CA ALA A 195 23.64 7.94 -31.00
C ALA A 195 22.23 7.35 -31.23
N ALA A 196 22.07 6.04 -30.95
CA ALA A 196 20.77 5.38 -30.99
C ALA A 196 19.79 6.02 -30.00
N LEU A 197 20.24 6.36 -28.80
CA LEU A 197 19.43 7.03 -27.80
C LEU A 197 18.94 8.40 -28.25
N ARG A 198 19.82 9.25 -28.81
CA ARG A 198 19.40 10.55 -29.38
C ARG A 198 18.28 10.41 -30.40
N SER A 199 18.33 9.37 -31.24
CA SER A 199 17.30 9.14 -32.26
C SER A 199 15.98 8.59 -31.71
N GLY A 200 16.03 7.72 -30.69
CA GLY A 200 14.85 7.00 -30.17
C GLY A 200 14.15 7.69 -28.99
N ARG A 201 14.84 8.59 -28.30
CA ARG A 201 14.38 9.23 -27.04
C ARG A 201 13.00 9.87 -27.16
N ALA A 202 12.75 10.61 -28.22
CA ALA A 202 11.47 11.27 -28.47
C ALA A 202 10.31 10.25 -28.54
N ALA A 203 10.55 9.08 -29.14
CA ALA A 203 9.57 8.01 -29.20
C ALA A 203 9.34 7.35 -27.84
N VAL A 204 10.40 7.13 -27.07
CA VAL A 204 10.31 6.58 -25.70
C VAL A 204 9.54 7.52 -24.77
N ALA A 205 9.86 8.81 -24.77
CA ALA A 205 9.15 9.80 -23.95
C ALA A 205 7.66 9.86 -24.29
N ARG A 206 7.31 9.89 -25.59
CA ARG A 206 5.90 9.83 -26.04
C ARG A 206 5.22 8.53 -25.62
N PHE A 207 5.91 7.40 -25.71
CA PHE A 207 5.38 6.11 -25.27
C PHE A 207 5.11 6.11 -23.76
N ILE A 208 6.04 6.59 -22.94
CA ILE A 208 5.87 6.65 -21.48
C ILE A 208 4.65 7.51 -21.12
N THR A 209 4.53 8.71 -21.69
CA THR A 209 3.37 9.58 -21.45
C THR A 209 2.07 8.90 -21.89
N ALA A 210 2.00 8.40 -23.12
CA ALA A 210 0.79 7.75 -23.65
C ALA A 210 0.42 6.48 -22.88
N TYR A 211 1.41 5.69 -22.46
CA TYR A 211 1.19 4.48 -21.68
C TYR A 211 0.77 4.80 -20.25
N ARG A 212 1.32 5.85 -19.63
CA ARG A 212 0.85 6.36 -18.33
C ARG A 212 -0.62 6.76 -18.41
N ASP A 213 -1.00 7.54 -19.41
CA ASP A 213 -2.39 7.99 -19.59
C ASP A 213 -3.33 6.82 -19.83
N LEU A 214 -2.94 5.87 -20.68
CA LEU A 214 -3.69 4.63 -20.92
C LEU A 214 -3.88 3.83 -19.62
N MET A 215 -2.80 3.68 -18.84
CA MET A 215 -2.85 2.93 -17.58
C MET A 215 -3.72 3.63 -16.54
N LEU A 216 -3.61 4.96 -16.38
CA LEU A 216 -4.48 5.75 -15.49
C LEU A 216 -5.95 5.65 -15.89
N ARG A 217 -6.26 5.73 -17.18
CA ARG A 217 -7.63 5.54 -17.66
C ARG A 217 -8.14 4.14 -17.34
N ARG A 218 -7.31 3.12 -17.58
CA ARG A 218 -7.66 1.73 -17.25
C ARG A 218 -7.81 1.50 -15.74
N VAL A 219 -7.01 2.17 -14.90
CA VAL A 219 -7.17 2.20 -13.44
C VAL A 219 -8.57 2.70 -13.08
N VAL A 220 -8.97 3.84 -13.65
CA VAL A 220 -10.29 4.45 -13.38
C VAL A 220 -11.43 3.55 -13.88
N ASP A 221 -11.32 3.01 -15.09
CA ASP A 221 -12.33 2.11 -15.66
C ASP A 221 -12.44 0.81 -14.84
N ASP A 222 -11.31 0.23 -14.42
CA ASP A 222 -11.28 -0.95 -13.53
C ASP A 222 -11.87 -0.63 -12.15
N VAL A 223 -11.65 0.59 -11.64
CA VAL A 223 -12.25 1.07 -10.37
C VAL A 223 -13.77 1.14 -10.49
N LEU A 224 -14.27 1.81 -11.52
CA LEU A 224 -15.70 1.97 -11.75
C LEU A 224 -16.38 0.61 -12.03
N ALA A 225 -15.73 -0.28 -12.80
CA ALA A 225 -16.26 -1.61 -13.11
C ALA A 225 -16.29 -2.51 -11.87
N ALA A 226 -15.22 -2.52 -11.06
CA ALA A 226 -15.14 -3.42 -9.92
C ALA A 226 -15.95 -2.95 -8.72
N ILE A 227 -16.18 -1.65 -8.51
CA ILE A 227 -17.16 -1.24 -7.49
C ILE A 227 -18.59 -1.61 -7.94
N ASN A 228 -18.87 -1.60 -9.25
CA ASN A 228 -20.15 -2.04 -9.81
C ASN A 228 -20.40 -3.55 -9.67
N GLN A 229 -19.35 -4.37 -9.72
CA GLN A 229 -19.43 -5.83 -9.67
C GLN A 229 -19.13 -6.41 -8.27
N GLY A 230 -18.16 -5.85 -7.58
CA GLY A 230 -17.72 -6.24 -6.24
C GLY A 230 -18.77 -6.08 -5.15
N THR A 231 -19.72 -5.15 -5.34
CA THR A 231 -20.87 -5.00 -4.43
C THR A 231 -21.77 -6.24 -4.39
N ARG A 232 -21.92 -6.96 -5.51
CA ARG A 232 -22.63 -8.26 -5.54
C ARG A 232 -21.80 -9.39 -4.93
N GLU A 233 -20.49 -9.34 -5.10
CA GLU A 233 -19.58 -10.33 -4.51
C GLU A 233 -19.55 -10.23 -2.98
N LEU A 234 -19.68 -9.02 -2.42
CA LEU A 234 -19.78 -8.79 -0.97
C LEU A 234 -21.03 -9.41 -0.33
N GLU A 235 -22.16 -9.45 -1.03
CA GLU A 235 -23.38 -10.16 -0.57
C GLU A 235 -23.21 -11.68 -0.59
N GLN A 236 -22.26 -12.20 -1.38
CA GLN A 236 -22.00 -13.62 -1.60
C GLN A 236 -20.74 -14.13 -0.88
N LEU A 237 -20.12 -13.32 -0.01
CA LEU A 237 -19.01 -13.76 0.83
C LEU A 237 -19.54 -14.72 1.91
N ASP A 238 -19.91 -15.93 1.47
CA ASP A 238 -20.49 -16.96 2.31
C ASP A 238 -19.47 -17.41 3.35
N TYR A 239 -19.83 -17.18 4.60
CA TYR A 239 -19.14 -17.77 5.73
C TYR A 239 -19.71 -19.20 5.89
N LEU A 240 -18.96 -20.24 5.51
CA LEU A 240 -19.44 -21.64 5.50
C LEU A 240 -19.42 -22.35 6.87
N GLU A 241 -20.59 -22.65 7.43
CA GLU A 241 -20.70 -23.30 8.74
C GLU A 241 -19.99 -24.65 8.83
N LEU A 242 -19.55 -25.02 10.04
CA LEU A 242 -19.08 -26.38 10.31
C LEU A 242 -20.29 -27.32 10.33
N SER A 243 -20.12 -28.58 9.93
CA SER A 243 -21.17 -29.57 10.13
C SER A 243 -21.57 -29.72 11.60
N GLU A 244 -22.83 -30.07 11.85
CA GLU A 244 -23.33 -30.29 13.21
C GLU A 244 -22.50 -31.32 13.99
N GLY A 245 -22.13 -32.43 13.34
CA GLY A 245 -21.27 -33.45 13.93
C GLY A 245 -19.89 -32.91 14.32
N GLU A 246 -19.30 -32.03 13.49
CA GLU A 246 -18.01 -31.40 13.77
C GLU A 246 -18.12 -30.37 14.90
N MET A 247 -19.20 -29.58 14.94
CA MET A 247 -19.49 -28.68 16.05
C MET A 247 -19.64 -29.42 17.38
N ILE A 248 -20.32 -30.57 17.39
CA ILE A 248 -20.46 -31.45 18.56
C ILE A 248 -19.10 -31.99 18.99
N ARG A 249 -18.30 -32.51 18.05
CA ARG A 249 -16.94 -33.03 18.31
C ARG A 249 -16.04 -31.99 18.96
N LEU A 250 -16.15 -30.73 18.53
CA LEU A 250 -15.38 -29.60 19.04
C LEU A 250 -15.97 -28.96 20.31
N GLY A 251 -17.10 -29.48 20.82
CA GLY A 251 -17.71 -29.06 22.08
C GLY A 251 -18.47 -27.74 22.04
N ALA A 252 -18.82 -27.23 20.84
CA ALA A 252 -19.50 -25.94 20.70
C ALA A 252 -20.83 -25.86 21.48
N PRO A 253 -21.72 -26.87 21.45
CA PRO A 253 -23.00 -26.80 22.17
C PRO A 253 -22.83 -26.71 23.68
N VAL A 254 -21.81 -27.37 24.24
CA VAL A 254 -21.53 -27.36 25.69
C VAL A 254 -21.08 -25.98 26.12
N GLN A 255 -20.12 -25.39 25.39
CA GLN A 255 -19.61 -24.05 25.66
C GLN A 255 -20.69 -22.98 25.53
N ARG A 256 -21.52 -23.05 24.47
CA ARG A 256 -22.64 -22.13 24.26
C ARG A 256 -23.60 -22.16 25.46
N LYS A 257 -23.98 -23.35 25.92
CA LYS A 257 -24.85 -23.51 27.09
C LYS A 257 -24.23 -22.93 28.35
N GLU A 258 -22.94 -23.16 28.58
CA GLU A 258 -22.22 -22.63 29.75
C GLU A 258 -22.23 -21.10 29.77
N PHE A 259 -21.84 -20.45 28.65
CA PHE A 259 -21.84 -18.99 28.55
C PHE A 259 -23.25 -18.42 28.75
N GLN A 260 -24.26 -19.06 28.15
CA GLN A 260 -25.65 -18.62 28.27
C GLN A 260 -26.16 -18.71 29.72
N GLN A 261 -25.89 -19.80 30.43
CA GLN A 261 -26.29 -19.97 31.83
C GLN A 261 -25.66 -18.90 32.73
N ARG A 262 -24.35 -18.67 32.58
CA ARG A 262 -23.62 -17.65 33.36
C ARG A 262 -24.11 -16.23 33.03
N ALA A 263 -24.33 -15.92 31.75
CA ALA A 263 -24.86 -14.63 31.32
C ALA A 263 -26.26 -14.37 31.92
N LEU A 264 -27.15 -15.37 31.94
CA LEU A 264 -28.47 -15.26 32.56
C LEU A 264 -28.41 -15.07 34.08
N ALA A 265 -27.36 -15.59 34.72
CA ALA A 265 -27.05 -15.38 36.14
C ALA A 265 -26.45 -13.99 36.43
N GLY A 266 -26.17 -13.16 35.42
CA GLY A 266 -25.66 -11.80 35.58
C GLY A 266 -24.16 -11.63 35.29
N ASP A 267 -23.48 -12.67 34.80
CA ASP A 267 -22.06 -12.59 34.45
C ASP A 267 -21.85 -11.84 33.13
N ALA A 268 -21.38 -10.60 33.23
CA ALA A 268 -21.10 -9.77 32.07
C ALA A 268 -19.97 -10.32 31.19
N ALA A 269 -18.95 -10.98 31.75
CA ALA A 269 -17.87 -11.54 30.92
C ALA A 269 -18.41 -12.67 30.04
N ALA A 270 -19.15 -13.61 30.64
CA ALA A 270 -19.80 -14.70 29.91
C ALA A 270 -20.79 -14.19 28.84
N ALA A 271 -21.50 -13.08 29.10
CA ALA A 271 -22.37 -12.46 28.10
C ALA A 271 -21.61 -11.96 26.86
N ASN A 272 -20.43 -11.37 27.05
CA ASN A 272 -19.60 -10.90 25.93
C ASN A 272 -18.94 -12.09 25.19
N ASP A 273 -18.51 -13.12 25.92
CA ASP A 273 -17.94 -14.35 25.33
C ASP A 273 -18.98 -15.11 24.50
N LEU A 274 -20.25 -15.13 24.94
CA LEU A 274 -21.36 -15.69 24.17
C LEU A 274 -21.53 -14.98 22.83
N VAL A 275 -21.53 -13.64 22.81
CA VAL A 275 -21.66 -12.86 21.58
C VAL A 275 -20.52 -13.16 20.61
N TRP A 276 -19.28 -13.21 21.09
CA TRP A 276 -18.14 -13.57 20.25
C TRP A 276 -18.24 -14.99 19.70
N HIS A 277 -18.64 -15.94 20.54
CA HIS A 277 -18.82 -17.33 20.14
C HIS A 277 -19.85 -17.46 19.00
N LEU A 278 -21.01 -16.82 19.15
CA LEU A 278 -22.07 -16.82 18.14
C LEU A 278 -21.66 -16.10 16.85
N PHE A 279 -21.04 -14.93 16.97
CA PHE A 279 -20.55 -14.15 15.82
C PHE A 279 -19.57 -14.96 14.97
N VAL A 280 -18.60 -15.63 15.60
CA VAL A 280 -17.56 -16.39 14.89
C VAL A 280 -18.09 -17.66 14.25
N LEU A 281 -19.21 -18.21 14.74
CA LEU A 281 -19.86 -19.36 14.10
C LEU A 281 -20.76 -18.95 12.93
N GLY A 282 -21.15 -17.68 12.84
CA GLY A 282 -22.02 -17.14 11.79
C GLY A 282 -23.50 -17.17 12.16
N THR A 283 -23.84 -17.29 13.45
CA THR A 283 -25.23 -17.41 13.89
C THR A 283 -25.85 -16.02 14.13
N ALA A 284 -26.11 -15.29 13.04
CA ALA A 284 -26.69 -13.93 13.08
C ALA A 284 -28.09 -13.91 13.73
N ASP A 285 -28.93 -14.90 13.43
CA ASP A 285 -30.26 -15.04 14.02
C ASP A 285 -30.17 -15.22 15.56
N ASP A 286 -29.25 -16.07 16.03
CA ASP A 286 -29.02 -16.30 17.46
C ASP A 286 -28.53 -15.01 18.17
N LEU A 287 -27.70 -14.21 17.50
CA LEU A 287 -27.26 -12.91 18.02
C LEU A 287 -28.42 -11.92 18.15
N CYS A 288 -29.29 -11.85 17.14
CA CYS A 288 -30.49 -11.03 17.15
C CYS A 288 -31.46 -11.44 18.27
N ALA A 289 -31.60 -12.76 18.48
CA ALA A 289 -32.50 -13.38 19.45
C ALA A 289 -32.01 -13.36 20.91
N LEU A 290 -30.86 -12.74 21.21
CA LEU A 290 -30.33 -12.69 22.59
C LEU A 290 -31.35 -12.09 23.59
N PRO A 291 -31.51 -12.67 24.79
CA PRO A 291 -32.46 -12.17 25.80
C PRO A 291 -32.15 -10.72 26.22
N PRO A 292 -33.18 -9.89 26.54
CA PRO A 292 -32.98 -8.50 26.97
C PRO A 292 -32.01 -8.36 28.15
N LYS A 293 -32.15 -9.24 29.16
CA LYS A 293 -31.27 -9.29 30.33
C LYS A 293 -29.79 -9.51 29.97
N VAL A 294 -29.51 -10.26 28.90
CA VAL A 294 -28.13 -10.48 28.43
C VAL A 294 -27.62 -9.25 27.68
N LYS A 295 -28.47 -8.61 26.85
CA LYS A 295 -28.14 -7.39 26.08
C LYS A 295 -27.72 -6.22 26.98
N GLU A 296 -28.33 -6.10 28.16
CA GLU A 296 -28.00 -5.07 29.15
C GLU A 296 -26.56 -5.21 29.69
N LEU A 297 -26.06 -6.45 29.83
CA LEU A 297 -24.72 -6.76 30.35
C LEU A 297 -23.58 -6.58 29.34
N LEU A 298 -23.91 -6.37 28.06
CA LEU A 298 -22.91 -6.32 26.98
C LEU A 298 -22.06 -5.04 27.06
N ARG A 299 -20.76 -5.19 26.78
CA ARG A 299 -19.86 -4.05 26.58
C ARG A 299 -20.08 -3.45 25.18
N PRO A 300 -19.62 -2.21 24.91
CA PRO A 300 -19.83 -1.54 23.62
C PRO A 300 -19.45 -2.40 22.40
N ARG A 301 -18.29 -3.06 22.40
CA ARG A 301 -17.85 -3.95 21.30
C ARG A 301 -18.85 -5.10 21.02
N ALA A 302 -19.34 -5.78 22.05
CA ALA A 302 -20.31 -6.87 21.87
C ALA A 302 -21.69 -6.34 21.42
N ARG A 303 -22.13 -5.18 21.94
CA ARG A 303 -23.34 -4.50 21.45
C ARG A 303 -23.22 -4.14 19.98
N PHE A 304 -22.03 -3.71 19.53
CA PHE A 304 -21.76 -3.44 18.13
C PHE A 304 -21.88 -4.70 17.26
N LEU A 305 -21.34 -5.84 17.69
CA LEU A 305 -21.46 -7.11 16.93
C LEU A 305 -22.92 -7.58 16.78
N VAL A 306 -23.74 -7.39 17.82
CA VAL A 306 -25.19 -7.68 17.74
C VAL A 306 -25.90 -6.73 16.77
N ALA A 307 -25.53 -5.44 16.76
CA ALA A 307 -26.05 -4.49 15.77
C ALA A 307 -25.60 -4.83 14.34
N ALA A 308 -24.35 -5.27 14.17
CA ALA A 308 -23.83 -5.69 12.88
C ALA A 308 -24.59 -6.91 12.33
N ALA A 309 -24.94 -7.89 13.18
CA ALA A 309 -25.76 -9.03 12.78
C ALA A 309 -27.15 -8.62 12.25
N ARG A 310 -27.79 -7.62 12.86
CA ARG A 310 -29.06 -7.05 12.34
C ARG A 310 -28.86 -6.40 10.97
N ALA A 311 -27.76 -5.69 10.79
CA ALA A 311 -27.42 -5.03 9.53
C ALA A 311 -27.08 -6.01 8.40
N GLU A 312 -26.72 -7.28 8.70
CA GLU A 312 -26.58 -8.31 7.67
C GLU A 312 -27.93 -8.66 7.01
N HIS A 313 -29.04 -8.57 7.77
CA HIS A 313 -30.38 -8.82 7.24
C HIS A 313 -30.99 -7.59 6.56
N ASP A 314 -30.91 -6.43 7.21
CA ASP A 314 -31.44 -5.16 6.71
C ASP A 314 -30.36 -4.05 6.68
N PRO A 315 -29.45 -4.10 5.69
CA PRO A 315 -28.35 -3.14 5.59
C PRO A 315 -28.85 -1.73 5.28
N ILE A 316 -30.02 -1.55 4.66
CA ILE A 316 -30.53 -0.20 4.31
C ILE A 316 -30.93 0.53 5.60
N THR A 317 -31.81 -0.06 6.40
CA THR A 317 -32.33 0.59 7.62
C THR A 317 -31.26 0.71 8.71
N GLU A 318 -30.34 -0.24 8.81
CA GLU A 318 -29.41 -0.33 9.95
C GLU A 318 -28.05 0.37 9.70
N ARG A 319 -27.73 0.81 8.48
CA ARG A 319 -26.43 1.40 8.12
C ARG A 319 -25.99 2.54 9.05
N ASP A 320 -26.86 3.52 9.22
CA ASP A 320 -26.54 4.75 9.95
C ASP A 320 -26.57 4.51 11.47
N ALA A 321 -27.46 3.64 11.93
CA ALA A 321 -27.52 3.19 13.31
C ALA A 321 -26.24 2.42 13.71
N LEU A 322 -25.73 1.55 12.83
CA LEU A 322 -24.50 0.81 13.04
C LEU A 322 -23.28 1.75 13.10
N ALA A 323 -23.20 2.73 12.18
CA ALA A 323 -22.14 3.73 12.20
C ALA A 323 -22.14 4.54 13.51
N ALA A 324 -23.30 5.03 13.94
CA ALA A 324 -23.43 5.75 15.21
C ALA A 324 -23.09 4.89 16.44
N GLN A 325 -23.24 3.57 16.35
CA GLN A 325 -22.83 2.64 17.40
C GLN A 325 -21.32 2.41 17.43
N LEU A 326 -20.65 2.46 16.27
CA LEU A 326 -19.18 2.38 16.19
C LEU A 326 -18.52 3.56 16.90
N ASP A 327 -19.03 4.77 16.68
CA ASP A 327 -18.50 6.00 17.30
C ASP A 327 -18.52 5.91 18.84
N LYS A 328 -19.53 5.24 19.39
CA LYS A 328 -19.66 4.98 20.84
C LYS A 328 -18.75 3.87 21.35
N SER A 329 -18.23 3.02 20.47
CA SER A 329 -17.47 1.81 20.80
C SER A 329 -15.95 2.05 20.88
N GLY A 330 -15.46 3.20 20.43
CA GLY A 330 -14.03 3.56 20.40
C GLY A 330 -13.25 2.85 19.28
N SER A 331 -11.93 2.75 19.42
CA SER A 331 -11.07 2.08 18.41
C SER A 331 -11.28 0.56 18.42
N PHE A 332 -12.14 0.09 17.52
CA PHE A 332 -12.42 -1.32 17.25
C PHE A 332 -12.27 -1.56 15.75
N SER A 333 -11.10 -2.05 15.33
CA SER A 333 -10.73 -2.10 13.90
C SER A 333 -11.69 -3.00 13.10
N LEU A 334 -12.17 -4.10 13.68
CA LEU A 334 -13.21 -4.93 13.07
C LEU A 334 -14.49 -4.13 12.80
N GLY A 335 -14.84 -3.20 13.69
CA GLY A 335 -16.02 -2.37 13.54
C GLY A 335 -15.99 -1.47 12.32
N GLN A 336 -14.85 -0.81 12.05
CA GLN A 336 -14.66 0.00 10.84
C GLN A 336 -14.84 -0.84 9.57
N VAL A 337 -14.28 -2.06 9.56
CA VAL A 337 -14.40 -3.00 8.43
C VAL A 337 -15.86 -3.45 8.23
N LEU A 338 -16.60 -3.72 9.31
CA LEU A 338 -18.00 -4.13 9.23
C LEU A 338 -18.93 -2.98 8.79
N VAL A 339 -18.70 -1.75 9.29
CA VAL A 339 -19.45 -0.57 8.80
C VAL A 339 -19.21 -0.35 7.32
N ALA A 340 -17.96 -0.46 6.85
CA ALA A 340 -17.65 -0.37 5.43
C ALA A 340 -18.37 -1.44 4.61
N GLN A 341 -18.40 -2.69 5.09
CA GLN A 341 -19.14 -3.77 4.45
C GLN A 341 -20.63 -3.47 4.34
N VAL A 342 -21.28 -3.04 5.43
CA VAL A 342 -22.71 -2.72 5.45
C VAL A 342 -23.02 -1.56 4.51
N ARG A 343 -22.24 -0.47 4.54
CA ARG A 343 -22.42 0.67 3.64
C ARG A 343 -22.33 0.27 2.16
N LEU A 344 -21.38 -0.61 1.80
CA LEU A 344 -21.29 -1.17 0.45
C LEU A 344 -22.51 -2.00 0.07
N ALA A 345 -23.00 -2.84 0.99
CA ALA A 345 -24.19 -3.66 0.77
C ALA A 345 -25.46 -2.79 0.63
N SER A 346 -25.65 -1.77 1.47
CA SER A 346 -26.76 -0.81 1.35
C SER A 346 -26.71 -0.11 0.00
N PHE A 347 -25.54 0.41 -0.39
CA PHE A 347 -25.35 1.08 -1.68
C PHE A 347 -25.68 0.16 -2.87
N ALA A 348 -25.27 -1.10 -2.83
CA ALA A 348 -25.57 -2.08 -3.87
C ALA A 348 -27.09 -2.23 -4.11
N ARG A 349 -27.86 -2.23 -3.01
CA ARG A 349 -29.32 -2.37 -3.01
C ARG A 349 -30.03 -1.05 -3.34
N GLU A 350 -29.44 0.08 -2.97
CA GLU A 350 -29.94 1.45 -3.17
C GLU A 350 -29.66 2.04 -4.56
N LYS A 351 -29.12 1.29 -5.53
CA LYS A 351 -28.81 1.69 -6.95
C LYS A 351 -30.00 2.27 -7.77
N ARG A 352 -31.03 2.78 -7.11
CA ARG A 352 -32.20 3.51 -7.59
C ARG A 352 -32.32 4.96 -7.06
N SER A 353 -31.28 5.58 -6.49
CA SER A 353 -31.35 6.99 -6.02
C SER A 353 -30.28 7.90 -6.64
N ASP A 354 -30.61 9.21 -6.72
CA ASP A 354 -29.87 10.28 -7.43
C ASP A 354 -28.54 10.73 -6.74
N GLN A 355 -28.08 10.07 -5.66
CA GLN A 355 -26.82 10.41 -5.00
C GLN A 355 -25.61 9.83 -5.75
N GLY A 356 -24.54 10.63 -5.85
CA GLY A 356 -23.36 10.27 -6.62
C GLY A 356 -22.59 9.11 -5.98
N PHE A 357 -22.35 8.06 -6.76
CA PHE A 357 -21.59 6.87 -6.35
C PHE A 357 -20.27 7.16 -5.60
N LEU A 358 -19.55 8.21 -5.98
CA LEU A 358 -18.27 8.57 -5.35
C LEU A 358 -18.47 9.11 -3.92
N GLU A 359 -19.57 9.81 -3.67
CA GLU A 359 -19.92 10.38 -2.35
C GLU A 359 -20.13 9.29 -1.31
N LEU A 360 -20.63 8.12 -1.74
CA LEU A 360 -20.86 6.96 -0.87
C LEU A 360 -19.66 6.00 -0.84
N ALA A 361 -18.96 5.79 -1.95
CA ALA A 361 -17.88 4.81 -2.04
C ALA A 361 -16.56 5.30 -1.42
N VAL A 362 -16.21 6.59 -1.57
CA VAL A 362 -14.92 7.12 -1.09
C VAL A 362 -14.77 7.03 0.43
N PRO A 363 -15.76 7.45 1.26
CA PRO A 363 -15.65 7.32 2.71
C PRO A 363 -15.47 5.87 3.17
N VAL A 364 -16.16 4.93 2.52
CA VAL A 364 -16.04 3.49 2.80
C VAL A 364 -14.64 2.98 2.50
N LEU A 365 -14.07 3.33 1.34
CA LEU A 365 -12.72 2.93 0.96
C LEU A 365 -11.68 3.51 1.92
N HIS A 366 -11.91 4.74 2.38
CA HIS A 366 -11.08 5.39 3.38
C HIS A 366 -11.14 4.66 4.72
N ASP A 367 -12.34 4.37 5.25
CA ASP A 367 -12.53 3.63 6.50
C ASP A 367 -11.82 2.26 6.47
N LEU A 368 -11.91 1.55 5.34
CA LEU A 368 -11.24 0.27 5.14
C LEU A 368 -9.71 0.41 5.10
N ALA A 369 -9.20 1.48 4.50
CA ALA A 369 -7.78 1.75 4.39
C ALA A 369 -7.16 2.15 5.75
N CYS A 370 -7.91 2.91 6.55
CA CYS A 370 -7.50 3.40 7.86
C CYS A 370 -7.63 2.35 8.96
N ALA A 371 -8.37 1.27 8.75
CA ALA A 371 -8.44 0.18 9.72
C ALA A 371 -7.04 -0.42 9.96
N THR A 372 -6.65 -0.54 11.23
CA THR A 372 -5.36 -1.13 11.68
C THR A 372 -5.54 -2.40 12.52
N PRO A 373 -6.03 -3.53 11.95
CA PRO A 373 -6.26 -4.79 12.67
C PRO A 373 -5.08 -5.28 13.51
N GLU A 374 -3.84 -4.98 13.10
CA GLU A 374 -2.60 -5.30 13.81
C GLU A 374 -2.54 -4.71 15.22
N GLN A 375 -3.22 -3.59 15.43
CA GLN A 375 -3.19 -2.83 16.69
C GLN A 375 -4.31 -3.25 17.65
N ASP A 376 -5.25 -4.12 17.24
CA ASP A 376 -6.32 -4.57 18.13
C ASP A 376 -5.77 -5.55 19.17
N ALA A 377 -6.00 -5.24 20.44
CA ALA A 377 -5.52 -6.03 21.58
C ALA A 377 -6.23 -7.40 21.72
N ASP A 378 -7.35 -7.59 21.01
CA ASP A 378 -8.08 -8.85 20.96
C ASP A 378 -7.68 -9.66 19.71
N PRO A 379 -6.97 -10.80 19.86
CA PRO A 379 -6.57 -11.63 18.74
C PRO A 379 -7.74 -12.12 17.88
N LEU A 380 -8.92 -12.35 18.49
CA LEU A 380 -10.09 -12.79 17.76
C LEU A 380 -10.64 -11.68 16.87
N ALA A 381 -10.74 -10.47 17.42
CA ALA A 381 -11.15 -9.29 16.66
C ALA A 381 -10.17 -9.00 15.52
N SER A 382 -8.86 -9.05 15.80
CA SER A 382 -7.80 -8.86 14.82
C SER A 382 -7.89 -9.88 13.68
N ALA A 383 -8.01 -11.18 14.00
CA ALA A 383 -8.16 -12.25 13.00
C ALA A 383 -9.40 -12.05 12.11
N CYS A 384 -10.55 -11.76 12.72
CA CYS A 384 -11.78 -11.48 12.00
C CYS A 384 -11.65 -10.22 11.12
N ALA A 385 -11.02 -9.16 11.62
CA ALA A 385 -10.83 -7.92 10.90
C ALA A 385 -9.94 -8.11 9.68
N PHE A 386 -8.83 -8.84 9.83
CA PHE A 386 -7.96 -9.22 8.71
C PHE A 386 -8.71 -10.04 7.67
N HIS A 387 -9.42 -11.08 8.10
CA HIS A 387 -10.17 -11.93 7.18
C HIS A 387 -11.21 -11.12 6.39
N ARG A 388 -12.06 -10.35 7.08
CA ARG A 388 -13.10 -9.52 6.44
C ARG A 388 -12.47 -8.43 5.56
N ARG A 389 -11.39 -7.75 5.99
CA ARG A 389 -10.70 -6.73 5.18
C ARG A 389 -10.12 -7.34 3.91
N GLY A 390 -9.51 -8.53 4.00
CA GLY A 390 -9.02 -9.27 2.84
C GLY A 390 -10.13 -9.59 1.86
N LEU A 391 -11.27 -10.10 2.34
CA LEU A 391 -12.44 -10.39 1.49
C LEU A 391 -13.04 -9.13 0.83
N ILE A 392 -13.18 -8.04 1.57
CA ILE A 392 -13.64 -6.76 1.00
C ILE A 392 -12.64 -6.28 -0.06
N ARG A 393 -11.34 -6.33 0.24
CA ARG A 393 -10.29 -5.96 -0.73
C ARG A 393 -10.34 -6.82 -2.00
N LEU A 394 -10.68 -8.10 -1.91
CA LEU A 394 -10.89 -8.95 -3.10
C LEU A 394 -12.05 -8.48 -3.98
N ALA A 395 -13.14 -8.04 -3.35
CA ALA A 395 -14.28 -7.47 -4.05
C ALA A 395 -13.95 -6.07 -4.63
N LEU A 396 -12.94 -5.39 -4.11
CA LEU A 396 -12.49 -4.09 -4.61
C LEU A 396 -11.67 -4.19 -5.91
N PRO A 397 -11.52 -3.06 -6.65
CA PRO A 397 -10.85 -3.01 -7.94
C PRO A 397 -9.44 -3.60 -8.00
N ARG A 398 -9.13 -4.28 -9.11
CA ARG A 398 -7.82 -4.92 -9.38
C ARG A 398 -6.64 -3.99 -9.16
N VAL A 399 -6.82 -2.74 -9.53
CA VAL A 399 -5.77 -1.73 -9.52
C VAL A 399 -5.35 -1.24 -8.14
N LEU A 400 -6.16 -1.49 -7.11
CA LEU A 400 -5.77 -1.25 -5.71
C LEU A 400 -4.92 -2.39 -5.14
N GLY A 401 -4.36 -3.25 -6.00
CA GLY A 401 -3.56 -4.40 -5.60
C GLY A 401 -4.40 -5.48 -4.93
N ARG A 402 -5.65 -5.68 -5.39
CA ARG A 402 -6.66 -6.49 -4.69
C ARG A 402 -6.16 -7.87 -4.28
N HIS A 403 -5.46 -8.59 -5.15
CA HIS A 403 -4.98 -9.94 -4.83
C HIS A 403 -3.77 -9.93 -3.89
N GLY A 404 -2.83 -9.00 -4.08
CA GLY A 404 -1.62 -8.94 -3.25
C GLY A 404 -1.95 -8.55 -1.80
N ARG A 405 -2.67 -7.43 -1.63
CA ARG A 405 -3.05 -6.93 -0.30
C ARG A 405 -4.04 -7.86 0.39
N ALA A 406 -4.97 -8.47 -0.36
CA ALA A 406 -5.87 -9.45 0.23
C ALA A 406 -5.15 -10.75 0.62
N LEU A 407 -4.19 -11.21 -0.18
CA LEU A 407 -3.37 -12.38 0.18
C LEU A 407 -2.64 -12.13 1.50
N GLU A 408 -1.98 -10.97 1.63
CA GLU A 408 -1.31 -10.58 2.87
C GLU A 408 -2.25 -10.51 4.07
N ASP A 409 -3.44 -9.91 3.91
CA ASP A 409 -4.44 -9.84 4.98
C ASP A 409 -4.94 -11.23 5.39
N LEU A 410 -5.22 -12.11 4.43
CA LEU A 410 -5.68 -13.47 4.71
C LEU A 410 -4.58 -14.32 5.36
N GLU A 411 -3.32 -14.15 4.95
CA GLU A 411 -2.17 -14.80 5.59
C GLU A 411 -1.97 -14.30 7.02
N ARG A 412 -2.10 -13.00 7.27
CA ARG A 412 -2.09 -12.42 8.62
C ARG A 412 -3.23 -12.97 9.47
N ALA A 413 -4.45 -13.04 8.93
CA ALA A 413 -5.59 -13.64 9.62
C ALA A 413 -5.27 -15.08 10.05
N LEU A 414 -4.72 -15.89 9.14
CA LEU A 414 -4.35 -17.28 9.43
C LEU A 414 -3.26 -17.36 10.51
N GLY A 415 -2.25 -16.50 10.43
CA GLY A 415 -1.19 -16.42 11.43
C GLY A 415 -1.73 -16.13 12.84
N VAL A 416 -2.64 -15.17 12.97
CA VAL A 416 -3.27 -14.83 14.25
C VAL A 416 -4.10 -16.01 14.79
N VAL A 417 -4.87 -16.69 13.95
CA VAL A 417 -5.70 -17.83 14.36
C VAL A 417 -4.85 -19.01 14.85
N LEU A 418 -3.74 -19.30 14.16
CA LEU A 418 -2.83 -20.39 14.52
C LEU A 418 -2.00 -20.08 15.77
N ALA A 419 -1.67 -18.80 16.01
CA ALA A 419 -0.85 -18.37 17.13
C ALA A 419 -1.62 -18.13 18.43
N ALA A 420 -2.95 -18.30 18.46
CA ALA A 420 -3.81 -17.98 19.60
C ALA A 420 -4.35 -19.22 20.36
N PRO A 421 -3.54 -19.95 21.16
CA PRO A 421 -4.06 -20.92 22.10
C PRO A 421 -4.71 -20.21 23.31
N GLY A 422 -5.91 -20.66 23.71
CA GLY A 422 -6.49 -20.33 25.02
C GLY A 422 -7.60 -19.26 25.09
N ARG A 423 -7.75 -18.36 24.11
CA ARG A 423 -8.84 -17.35 24.10
C ARG A 423 -9.99 -17.63 23.11
N ILE A 424 -9.78 -18.55 22.19
CA ILE A 424 -10.76 -18.91 21.15
C ILE A 424 -11.16 -20.37 21.37
N SER A 425 -12.47 -20.63 21.40
CA SER A 425 -13.00 -21.98 21.49
C SER A 425 -12.50 -22.85 20.33
N ALA A 426 -12.37 -24.16 20.55
CA ALA A 426 -11.91 -25.08 19.51
C ALA A 426 -12.77 -24.99 18.23
N ALA A 427 -14.10 -24.90 18.39
CA ALA A 427 -15.05 -24.75 17.30
C ALA A 427 -14.88 -23.41 16.55
N SER A 428 -14.78 -22.30 17.27
CA SER A 428 -14.58 -20.97 16.69
C SER A 428 -13.25 -20.87 15.93
N ARG A 429 -12.17 -21.48 16.47
CA ARG A 429 -10.85 -21.51 15.82
C ARG A 429 -10.91 -22.34 14.53
N ALA A 430 -11.46 -23.55 14.60
CA ALA A 430 -11.60 -24.44 13.46
C ALA A 430 -12.43 -23.78 12.34
N ARG A 431 -13.53 -23.13 12.69
CA ARG A 431 -14.36 -22.36 11.76
C ARG A 431 -13.53 -21.28 11.07
N LEU A 432 -12.89 -20.37 11.81
CA LEU A 432 -12.08 -19.30 11.22
C LEU A 432 -10.98 -19.84 10.32
N GLU A 433 -10.22 -20.83 10.81
CA GLU A 433 -9.13 -21.45 10.04
C GLU A 433 -9.65 -22.04 8.72
N GLY A 434 -10.76 -22.80 8.77
CA GLY A 434 -11.38 -23.41 7.61
C GLY A 434 -11.74 -22.39 6.54
N ASN A 435 -12.44 -21.31 6.90
CA ASN A 435 -12.80 -20.26 5.93
C ASN A 435 -11.60 -19.51 5.39
N ILE A 436 -10.65 -19.11 6.25
CA ILE A 436 -9.48 -18.36 5.82
C ILE A 436 -8.69 -19.19 4.80
N ARG A 437 -8.52 -20.50 5.05
CA ARG A 437 -7.86 -21.41 4.11
C ARG A 437 -8.64 -21.60 2.81
N LEU A 438 -9.97 -21.66 2.83
CA LEU A 438 -10.79 -21.67 1.62
C LEU A 438 -10.61 -20.39 0.79
N SER A 439 -10.65 -19.23 1.45
CA SER A 439 -10.45 -17.92 0.83
C SER A 439 -9.05 -17.79 0.21
N LEU A 440 -8.01 -18.20 0.94
CA LEU A 440 -6.63 -18.28 0.43
C LEU A 440 -6.52 -19.21 -0.76
N GLY A 441 -7.09 -20.42 -0.66
CA GLY A 441 -7.07 -21.41 -1.74
C GLY A 441 -7.69 -20.85 -3.02
N ARG A 442 -8.89 -20.26 -2.94
CA ARG A 442 -9.57 -19.63 -4.07
C ARG A 442 -8.74 -18.51 -4.70
N LEU A 443 -8.22 -17.60 -3.86
CA LEU A 443 -7.39 -16.49 -4.33
C LEU A 443 -6.12 -16.98 -5.04
N LEU A 444 -5.43 -17.96 -4.49
CA LEU A 444 -4.23 -18.53 -5.08
C LEU A 444 -4.52 -19.22 -6.42
N LEU A 445 -5.71 -19.81 -6.61
CA LEU A 445 -6.14 -20.34 -7.90
C LEU A 445 -6.37 -19.25 -8.95
N GLU A 446 -6.94 -18.11 -8.55
CA GLU A 446 -7.06 -16.94 -9.44
C GLU A 446 -5.69 -16.37 -9.82
N MET A 447 -4.71 -16.50 -8.93
CA MET A 447 -3.32 -16.10 -9.18
C MET A 447 -2.48 -17.19 -9.89
N HIS A 448 -3.09 -18.29 -10.33
CA HIS A 448 -2.40 -19.43 -10.97
C HIS A 448 -1.32 -20.11 -10.10
N LYS A 449 -1.40 -19.98 -8.77
CA LYS A 449 -0.49 -20.60 -7.79
C LYS A 449 -1.05 -21.94 -7.30
N ASN A 450 -1.20 -22.89 -8.21
CA ASN A 450 -1.94 -24.15 -7.97
C ASN A 450 -1.41 -25.00 -6.81
N ALA A 451 -0.10 -25.11 -6.64
CA ALA A 451 0.50 -25.92 -5.57
C ALA A 451 0.18 -25.37 -4.17
N GLN A 452 0.33 -24.06 -3.99
CA GLN A 452 0.00 -23.37 -2.74
C GLN A 452 -1.52 -23.45 -2.47
N ALA A 453 -2.33 -23.25 -3.50
CA ALA A 453 -3.78 -23.38 -3.39
C ALA A 453 -4.19 -24.78 -2.91
N ALA A 454 -3.61 -25.84 -3.49
CA ALA A 454 -3.90 -27.22 -3.10
C ALA A 454 -3.61 -27.49 -1.62
N GLU A 455 -2.49 -26.96 -1.09
CA GLU A 455 -2.13 -27.11 0.32
C GLU A 455 -3.18 -26.49 1.26
N HIS A 456 -3.61 -25.25 0.98
CA HIS A 456 -4.64 -24.58 1.79
C HIS A 456 -5.97 -25.32 1.73
N LEU A 457 -6.39 -25.76 0.54
CA LEU A 457 -7.65 -26.48 0.35
C LEU A 457 -7.64 -27.86 1.04
N GLU A 458 -6.52 -28.58 1.00
CA GLU A 458 -6.37 -29.86 1.72
C GLU A 458 -6.51 -29.67 3.23
N ARG A 459 -5.86 -28.65 3.79
CA ARG A 459 -5.98 -28.33 5.22
C ARG A 459 -7.37 -27.87 5.60
N ALA A 460 -8.04 -27.07 4.77
CA ALA A 460 -9.45 -26.70 4.97
C ALA A 460 -10.36 -27.94 5.00
N ARG A 461 -10.12 -28.89 4.10
CA ARG A 461 -10.85 -30.17 4.04
C ARG A 461 -10.63 -31.01 5.30
N ALA A 462 -9.42 -31.03 5.86
CA ALA A 462 -9.12 -31.81 7.05
C ALA A 462 -9.86 -31.31 8.31
N ILE A 463 -10.20 -30.03 8.37
CA ILE A 463 -10.89 -29.40 9.51
C ILE A 463 -12.35 -29.88 9.62
N ASP A 464 -13.06 -29.98 8.50
CA ASP A 464 -14.47 -30.41 8.46
C ASP A 464 -14.69 -31.33 7.24
N PRO A 465 -14.23 -32.60 7.32
CA PRO A 465 -14.14 -33.48 6.17
C PRO A 465 -15.44 -33.66 5.42
N SER A 466 -16.54 -33.82 6.14
CA SER A 466 -17.86 -34.14 5.59
C SER A 466 -18.82 -32.95 5.56
N GLY A 467 -18.43 -31.81 6.14
CA GLY A 467 -19.28 -30.63 6.21
C GLY A 467 -19.03 -29.59 5.13
N PRO A 468 -19.72 -28.44 5.22
CA PRO A 468 -19.75 -27.42 4.17
C PRO A 468 -18.37 -26.90 3.77
N VAL A 469 -17.45 -26.75 4.74
CA VAL A 469 -16.07 -26.29 4.50
C VAL A 469 -15.32 -27.33 3.65
N GLY A 470 -15.34 -28.61 4.05
CA GLY A 470 -14.64 -29.66 3.32
C GLY A 470 -15.26 -30.01 1.97
N VAL A 471 -16.59 -29.96 1.85
CA VAL A 471 -17.30 -30.13 0.58
C VAL A 471 -16.88 -29.06 -0.42
N THR A 472 -16.84 -27.81 0.02
CA THR A 472 -16.41 -26.68 -0.84
C THR A 472 -14.94 -26.79 -1.21
N ALA A 473 -14.07 -27.16 -0.27
CA ALA A 473 -12.65 -27.39 -0.54
C ALA A 473 -12.43 -28.42 -1.67
N ARG A 474 -13.13 -29.57 -1.60
CA ARG A 474 -13.07 -30.61 -2.64
C ARG A 474 -13.55 -30.10 -4.01
N LYS A 475 -14.59 -29.27 -4.04
CA LYS A 475 -15.10 -28.68 -5.28
C LYS A 475 -14.05 -27.79 -5.95
N GLU A 476 -13.37 -26.95 -5.19
CA GLU A 476 -12.29 -26.11 -5.71
C GLU A 476 -11.06 -26.93 -6.13
N GLN A 477 -10.69 -27.97 -5.36
CA GLN A 477 -9.59 -28.88 -5.75
C GLN A 477 -9.85 -29.59 -7.08
N ARG A 478 -11.09 -30.01 -7.34
CA ARG A 478 -11.47 -30.61 -8.63
C ARG A 478 -11.34 -29.62 -9.80
N ARG A 479 -11.46 -28.30 -9.56
CA ARG A 479 -11.20 -27.29 -10.59
C ARG A 479 -9.71 -27.20 -10.94
N ILE A 480 -8.82 -27.47 -9.99
CA ILE A 480 -7.37 -27.57 -10.23
C ILE A 480 -7.09 -28.72 -11.17
N ALA A 481 -7.64 -29.91 -10.90
CA ALA A 481 -7.39 -31.12 -11.70
C ALA A 481 -7.96 -31.07 -13.14
N ARG A 482 -8.82 -30.08 -13.44
CA ARG A 482 -9.42 -29.89 -14.77
C ARG A 482 -8.72 -28.80 -15.60
N ARG A 483 -7.82 -28.03 -15.00
CA ARG A 483 -6.99 -27.01 -15.65
C ARG A 483 -5.59 -27.56 -15.85
#